data_AF-A0A699TKB9-F1
#
_entry.id   AF-A0A699TKB9-F1
#
_cell.length_a   1.000
_cell.length_b   1.000
_cell.length_c   1.000
_cell.angle_alpha   90.00
_cell.angle_beta   90.00
_cell.angle_gamma   90.00
#
_symmetry.space_group_name_H-M   'P 1'
#
loop_
_entity.id
_entity.type
_entity.pdbx_description
1 polymer ?
#
loop_
_entity_poly.entity_id
_entity_poly.type
_entity_poly.pdbx_seq_one_letter_code
_entity_poly.pdbx_strand_id
1 'polypeptide(L)'
;NKHLEERLDSYGARLYTLKNLDIPQQVSKAVDEIITDAVDWAIQDPLQNRFRDLLEADMKEILHQRMLETSSYKAHEDHMMLYEALEKSRNRDHTDELLKDLAEARRKKKKRRDSSKTPPRSPPHQPPPTPPPAGPS
;
A
#
# COMPACT_ATOMS: atom_id res chain seq x y z
N ASN A 1 12.39 65.23 21.34
CA ASN A 1 13.40 64.32 20.76
C ASN A 1 13.18 62.86 21.09
N LYS A 2 12.99 62.46 22.35
CA LYS A 2 12.84 61.04 22.75
C LYS A 2 11.83 60.20 21.93
N HIS A 3 10.64 60.74 21.68
CA HIS A 3 9.60 60.05 20.89
C HIS A 3 9.97 59.81 19.41
N LEU A 4 10.86 60.64 18.83
CA LEU A 4 11.32 60.44 17.45
C LEU A 4 12.37 59.34 17.37
N GLU A 5 13.25 59.23 18.38
CA GLU A 5 14.25 58.17 18.47
C GLU A 5 13.61 56.79 18.67
N GLU A 6 12.63 56.66 19.56
CA GLU A 6 11.88 55.39 19.76
C GLU A 6 11.16 54.94 18.49
N ARG A 7 10.65 55.88 17.68
CA ARG A 7 10.07 55.56 16.37
C ARG A 7 11.13 55.06 15.40
N LEU A 8 12.29 55.69 15.34
CA LEU A 8 13.39 55.27 14.45
C LEU A 8 13.93 53.89 14.83
N ASP A 9 14.10 53.60 16.12
CA ASP A 9 14.49 52.27 16.61
C ASP A 9 13.42 51.21 16.28
N SER A 10 12.14 51.56 16.40
CA SER A 10 11.03 50.67 16.00
C SER A 10 11.06 50.36 14.50
N TYR A 11 11.31 51.37 13.66
CA TYR A 11 11.43 51.17 12.21
C TYR A 11 12.69 50.36 11.85
N GLY A 12 13.82 50.59 12.53
CA GLY A 12 15.06 49.82 12.36
C GLY A 12 14.87 48.34 12.70
N ALA A 13 14.21 48.04 13.82
CA ALA A 13 13.90 46.67 14.23
C ALA A 13 12.97 45.97 13.23
N ARG A 14 11.95 46.67 12.71
CA ARG A 14 11.05 46.13 11.67
C ARG A 14 11.78 45.86 10.35
N LEU A 15 12.69 46.75 9.94
CA LEU A 15 13.50 46.57 8.74
C LEU A 15 14.47 45.40 8.87
N TYR A 16 15.05 45.19 10.05
CA TYR A 16 15.89 44.02 10.34
C TYR A 16 15.09 42.73 10.22
N THR A 17 13.89 42.66 10.80
CA THR A 17 12.99 41.50 10.65
C THR A 17 12.60 41.26 9.19
N LEU A 18 12.26 42.31 8.44
CA LEU A 18 11.88 42.21 7.02
C LEU A 18 13.02 41.76 6.12
N LYS A 19 14.25 42.19 6.40
CA LYS A 19 15.45 41.81 5.64
C LYS A 19 15.92 40.38 5.96
N ASN A 20 15.61 39.88 7.15
CA ASN A 20 15.93 38.51 7.59
C ASN A 20 14.82 37.51 7.27
N LEU A 21 13.63 37.98 6.92
CA LEU A 21 12.65 37.16 6.23
C LEU A 21 13.27 36.84 4.87
N ASP A 22 13.71 35.61 4.72
CA ASP A 22 14.38 35.10 3.53
C ASP A 22 13.36 34.87 2.39
N ILE A 23 12.56 35.91 2.12
CA ILE A 23 11.41 35.91 1.23
C ILE A 23 11.82 35.43 -0.17
N PRO A 24 12.94 35.88 -0.76
CA PRO A 24 13.34 35.39 -2.08
C PRO A 24 13.59 33.87 -2.11
N GLN A 25 14.22 33.31 -1.07
CA GLN A 25 14.51 31.86 -1.03
C GLN A 25 13.26 31.05 -0.70
N GLN A 26 12.39 31.53 0.20
CA GLN A 26 11.12 30.87 0.48
C GLN A 26 10.19 30.85 -0.73
N VAL A 27 10.12 31.96 -1.48
CA VAL A 27 9.36 32.02 -2.73
C VAL A 27 9.97 31.08 -3.77
N SER A 28 11.30 31.06 -3.91
CA SER A 28 11.97 30.14 -4.84
C SER A 28 11.67 28.68 -4.49
N LYS A 29 11.76 28.31 -3.21
CA LYS A 29 11.43 26.96 -2.73
C LYS A 29 9.97 26.59 -3.00
N ALA A 30 9.02 27.48 -2.71
CA ALA A 30 7.61 27.23 -2.96
C ALA A 30 7.30 27.08 -4.46
N VAL A 31 7.99 27.84 -5.30
CA VAL A 31 7.89 27.72 -6.76
C VAL A 31 8.46 26.37 -7.22
N ASP A 32 9.62 25.94 -6.72
CA ASP A 32 10.22 24.65 -7.08
C ASP A 32 9.36 23.45 -6.65
N GLU A 33 8.66 23.54 -5.51
CA GLU A 33 7.70 22.53 -5.07
C GLU A 33 6.50 22.46 -6.01
N ILE A 34 5.88 23.61 -6.37
CA ILE A 34 4.74 23.66 -7.31
C ILE A 34 5.15 23.18 -8.71
N ILE A 35 6.24 23.74 -9.23
CA ILE A 35 7.28 23.08 -10.02
C ILE A 35 7.11 21.58 -10.25
N THR A 36 7.72 20.88 -9.30
CA THR A 36 7.88 19.44 -9.24
C THR A 36 6.53 18.74 -9.24
N ASP A 37 5.57 19.20 -8.42
CA ASP A 37 4.24 18.61 -8.32
C ASP A 37 3.49 18.68 -9.66
N ALA A 38 3.52 19.83 -10.34
CA ALA A 38 2.89 20.01 -11.64
C ALA A 38 3.52 19.14 -12.73
N VAL A 39 4.85 18.97 -12.69
CA VAL A 39 5.57 18.09 -13.63
C VAL A 39 5.24 16.63 -13.36
N ASP A 40 5.23 16.20 -12.10
CA ASP A 40 4.88 14.84 -11.71
C ASP A 40 3.46 14.51 -12.18
N TRP A 41 2.48 15.38 -11.94
CA TRP A 41 1.12 15.21 -12.45
C TRP A 41 1.06 15.19 -13.98
N ALA A 42 1.74 16.10 -14.66
CA ALA A 42 1.73 16.18 -16.13
C ALA A 42 2.34 14.94 -16.80
N ILE A 43 3.23 14.21 -16.12
CA ILE A 43 3.81 12.95 -16.60
C ILE A 43 2.93 11.77 -16.17
N GLN A 44 2.44 11.77 -14.93
CA GLN A 44 1.71 10.66 -14.35
C GLN A 44 0.33 10.48 -15.00
N ASP A 45 -0.43 11.56 -15.22
CA ASP A 45 -1.79 11.48 -15.77
C ASP A 45 -1.84 10.85 -17.17
N PRO A 46 -1.01 11.26 -18.15
CA PRO A 46 -0.99 10.64 -19.47
C PRO A 46 -0.55 9.18 -19.43
N LEU A 47 0.39 8.83 -18.55
CA LEU A 47 0.85 7.44 -18.39
C LEU A 47 -0.25 6.58 -17.78
N GLN A 48 -0.90 7.04 -16.72
CA GLN A 48 -2.03 6.34 -16.12
C GLN A 48 -3.19 6.19 -17.09
N ASN A 49 -3.50 7.21 -17.90
CA ASN A 49 -4.56 7.11 -18.88
C ASN A 49 -4.20 6.14 -20.02
N ARG A 50 -2.95 6.17 -20.50
CA ARG A 50 -2.48 5.31 -21.61
C ARG A 50 -2.36 3.85 -21.22
N PHE A 51 -2.04 3.57 -19.95
CA PHE A 51 -1.86 2.23 -19.42
C PHE A 51 -2.95 1.82 -18.44
N ARG A 52 -4.09 2.52 -18.42
CA ARG A 52 -5.24 2.25 -17.54
C ARG A 52 -5.70 0.80 -17.59
N ASP A 53 -5.71 0.24 -18.79
CA ASP A 53 -6.23 -1.10 -19.04
C ASP A 53 -5.16 -2.19 -18.88
N LEU A 54 -3.91 -1.80 -18.58
CA LEU A 54 -2.79 -2.69 -18.35
C LEU A 54 -2.59 -2.85 -16.84
N LEU A 55 -2.56 -4.09 -16.33
CA LEU A 55 -2.38 -4.31 -14.90
C LEU A 55 -0.94 -3.92 -14.50
N GLU A 56 -0.76 -3.45 -13.27
CA GLU A 56 0.58 -3.14 -12.73
C GLU A 56 1.51 -4.36 -12.83
N ALA A 57 0.97 -5.56 -12.63
CA ALA A 57 1.69 -6.82 -12.81
C ALA A 57 2.22 -7.00 -14.25
N ASP A 58 1.39 -6.69 -15.25
CA ASP A 58 1.77 -6.82 -16.66
C ASP A 58 2.83 -5.78 -17.04
N MET A 59 2.74 -4.56 -16.52
CA MET A 59 3.78 -3.53 -16.70
C MET A 59 5.13 -4.00 -16.14
N LYS A 60 5.11 -4.54 -14.91
CA LYS A 60 6.30 -5.09 -14.26
C LYS A 60 6.89 -6.27 -15.04
N GLU A 61 6.06 -7.15 -15.59
CA GLU A 61 6.49 -8.28 -16.42
C GLU A 61 7.16 -7.80 -17.72
N ILE A 62 6.55 -6.85 -18.43
CA ILE A 62 7.11 -6.28 -19.67
C ILE A 62 8.45 -5.60 -19.39
N LEU A 63 8.56 -4.84 -18.29
CA LEU A 63 9.81 -4.19 -17.90
C LEU A 63 10.90 -5.20 -17.56
N HIS A 64 10.58 -6.20 -16.73
CA HIS A 64 11.53 -7.24 -16.34
C HIS A 64 12.03 -8.00 -17.58
N GLN A 65 11.11 -8.39 -18.48
CA GLN A 65 11.44 -9.09 -19.71
C GLN A 65 12.36 -8.25 -20.62
N ARG A 66 12.01 -6.99 -20.87
CA ARG A 66 12.84 -6.09 -21.70
C ARG A 66 14.22 -5.87 -21.10
N MET A 67 14.32 -5.65 -19.80
CA MET A 67 15.60 -5.42 -19.12
C MET A 67 16.49 -6.67 -19.16
N LEU A 68 15.90 -7.85 -19.02
CA LEU A 68 16.60 -9.13 -19.09
C LEU A 68 17.07 -9.44 -20.52
N GLU A 69 16.19 -9.33 -21.51
CA GLU A 69 16.49 -9.58 -22.93
C GLU A 69 17.63 -8.71 -23.44
N THR A 70 17.60 -7.42 -23.09
CA THR A 70 18.65 -6.47 -23.50
C THR A 70 19.88 -6.54 -22.60
N SER A 71 19.82 -7.28 -21.49
CA SER A 71 20.81 -7.25 -20.41
C SER A 71 21.15 -5.82 -19.95
N SER A 72 20.25 -4.86 -20.19
CA SER A 72 20.47 -3.43 -19.95
C SER A 72 20.60 -3.09 -18.48
N TYR A 73 20.05 -3.95 -17.60
CA TYR A 73 20.20 -3.83 -16.15
C TYR A 73 21.66 -3.83 -15.71
N LYS A 74 22.54 -4.58 -16.39
CA LYS A 74 23.99 -4.64 -16.08
C LYS A 74 24.81 -3.48 -16.66
N ALA A 75 24.22 -2.68 -17.54
CA ALA A 75 24.95 -1.64 -18.26
C ALA A 75 25.26 -0.42 -17.40
N HIS A 76 24.44 -0.15 -16.38
CA HIS A 76 24.59 1.02 -15.51
C HIS A 76 24.03 0.77 -14.11
N GLU A 77 24.58 1.45 -13.10
CA GLU A 77 24.18 1.35 -11.69
C GLU A 77 22.71 1.70 -11.49
N ASP A 78 22.22 2.77 -12.11
CA ASP A 78 20.81 3.17 -12.01
C ASP A 78 19.87 2.09 -12.55
N HIS A 79 20.27 1.41 -13.63
CA HIS A 79 19.48 0.30 -14.19
C HIS A 79 19.52 -0.94 -13.29
N MET A 80 20.65 -1.20 -12.62
CA MET A 80 20.75 -2.28 -11.64
C MET A 80 19.84 -2.01 -10.44
N MET A 81 19.86 -0.80 -9.92
CA MET A 81 19.00 -0.36 -8.82
C MET A 81 17.52 -0.45 -9.19
N LEU A 82 17.16 -0.03 -10.41
CA LEU A 82 15.80 -0.18 -10.93
C LEU A 82 15.39 -1.66 -11.00
N TYR A 83 16.26 -2.53 -11.51
CA TYR A 83 16.00 -3.97 -11.60
C TYR A 83 15.81 -4.61 -10.22
N GLU A 84 16.63 -4.26 -9.23
CA GLU A 84 16.45 -4.72 -7.86
C GLU A 84 15.12 -4.25 -7.25
N ALA A 85 14.77 -2.98 -7.44
CA ALA A 85 13.51 -2.42 -6.96
C ALA A 85 12.31 -3.13 -7.60
N LEU A 86 12.39 -3.40 -8.91
CA LEU A 86 11.39 -4.14 -9.67
C LEU A 86 11.21 -5.56 -9.12
N GLU A 87 12.31 -6.30 -8.92
CA GLU A 87 12.28 -7.67 -8.39
C GLU A 87 11.73 -7.72 -6.97
N LYS A 88 12.12 -6.77 -6.10
CA LYS A 88 11.55 -6.63 -4.75
C LYS A 88 10.05 -6.34 -4.79
N SER A 89 9.59 -5.49 -5.71
CA SER A 89 8.17 -5.16 -5.84
C SER A 89 7.33 -6.36 -6.26
N ARG A 90 7.81 -7.16 -7.22
CA ARG A 90 7.13 -8.37 -7.71
C ARG A 90 6.98 -9.42 -6.60
N ASN A 91 8.04 -9.60 -5.81
CA ASN A 91 8.01 -10.53 -4.67
C ASN A 91 7.06 -10.07 -3.56
N ARG A 92 6.90 -8.75 -3.37
CA ARG A 92 5.92 -8.19 -2.44
C ARG A 92 4.50 -8.49 -2.88
N ASP A 93 4.18 -8.25 -4.15
CA ASP A 93 2.83 -8.49 -4.69
C ASP A 93 2.42 -9.96 -4.49
N HIS A 94 3.34 -10.89 -4.74
CA HIS A 94 3.11 -12.32 -4.49
C HIS A 94 2.89 -12.63 -3.00
N THR A 95 3.67 -12.00 -2.12
CA THR A 95 3.52 -12.17 -0.67
C THR A 95 2.16 -11.64 -0.19
N ASP A 96 1.73 -10.49 -0.69
CA ASP A 96 0.46 -9.86 -0.34
C ASP A 96 -0.75 -10.70 -0.81
N GLU A 97 -0.66 -11.29 -2.00
CA GLU A 97 -1.65 -12.25 -2.52
C GLU A 97 -1.77 -13.48 -1.61
N LEU A 98 -0.64 -14.08 -1.22
CA LEU A 98 -0.61 -15.22 -0.29
C LEU A 98 -1.20 -14.87 1.09
N LEU A 99 -0.89 -13.67 1.61
CA LEU A 99 -1.45 -13.19 2.88
C LEU A 99 -2.97 -12.99 2.80
N LYS A 100 -3.46 -12.47 1.67
CA LYS A 100 -4.88 -12.28 1.41
C LYS A 100 -5.63 -13.61 1.35
N ASP A 101 -5.09 -14.60 0.63
CA ASP A 101 -5.66 -15.94 0.53
C ASP A 101 -5.72 -16.64 1.89
N LEU A 102 -4.65 -16.51 2.68
CA LEU A 102 -4.59 -17.05 4.04
C LEU A 102 -5.66 -16.41 4.94
N ALA A 103 -5.86 -15.10 4.84
CA ALA A 103 -6.90 -14.40 5.58
C ALA A 103 -8.29 -14.92 5.18
N GLU A 104 -8.57 -15.08 3.88
CA GLU A 104 -9.84 -15.61 3.38
C GLU A 104 -10.10 -17.04 3.87
N ALA A 105 -9.10 -17.92 3.78
CA ALA A 105 -9.17 -19.30 4.28
C ALA A 105 -9.48 -19.36 5.77
N ARG A 106 -8.87 -18.48 6.58
CA ARG A 106 -9.16 -18.35 8.02
C ARG A 106 -10.59 -17.89 8.27
N ARG A 107 -11.12 -16.93 7.51
CA ARG A 107 -12.53 -16.51 7.64
C ARG A 107 -13.49 -17.63 7.29
N LYS A 108 -13.21 -18.40 6.22
CA LYS A 108 -13.99 -19.59 5.82
C LYS A 108 -13.99 -20.65 6.92
N LYS A 109 -12.83 -20.94 7.53
CA LYS A 109 -12.72 -21.89 8.66
C LYS A 109 -13.50 -21.41 9.89
N LYS A 110 -13.45 -20.12 10.22
CA LYS A 110 -14.23 -19.56 11.33
C LYS A 110 -15.73 -19.63 11.08
N LYS A 111 -16.21 -19.29 9.87
CA LYS A 111 -17.63 -19.42 9.49
C LYS A 111 -18.12 -20.87 9.59
N ARG A 112 -17.33 -21.86 9.18
CA ARG A 112 -17.66 -23.29 9.35
C ARG A 112 -17.78 -23.70 10.81
N ARG A 113 -16.90 -23.17 11.67
CA ARG A 113 -16.93 -23.45 13.12
C ARG A 113 -18.11 -22.78 13.83
N ASP A 114 -18.46 -21.55 13.46
CA ASP A 114 -19.62 -20.84 14.04
C ASP A 114 -20.96 -21.40 13.54
N SER A 115 -21.02 -21.86 12.29
CA SER A 115 -22.20 -22.57 11.74
C SER A 115 -22.37 -23.98 12.32
N SER A 116 -21.34 -24.52 12.98
CA SER A 116 -21.36 -25.77 13.72
C SER A 116 -21.82 -25.52 15.17
N LYS A 117 -23.06 -25.05 15.35
CA LYS A 117 -23.75 -25.18 16.64
C LYS A 117 -24.80 -26.28 16.55
N THR A 118 -24.47 -27.39 17.21
CA THR A 118 -25.28 -28.55 17.62
C THR A 118 -26.02 -29.30 16.50
N PRO A 119 -25.67 -30.58 16.20
CA PRO A 119 -26.62 -31.49 15.56
C PRO A 119 -27.87 -31.56 16.46
N PRO A 120 -29.09 -31.67 15.92
CA PRO A 120 -30.26 -31.92 16.76
C PRO A 120 -29.95 -33.16 17.60
N ARG A 121 -29.97 -33.00 18.92
CA ARG A 121 -29.73 -34.08 19.89
C ARG A 121 -30.59 -35.26 19.45
N SER A 122 -29.95 -36.37 19.07
CA SER A 122 -30.67 -37.58 18.65
C SER A 122 -31.73 -37.94 19.71
N PRO A 123 -32.93 -38.38 19.32
CA PRO A 123 -33.94 -38.81 20.27
C PRO A 123 -33.34 -39.86 21.22
N PRO A 124 -33.74 -39.90 22.51
CA PRO A 124 -33.21 -40.86 23.46
C PRO A 124 -33.32 -42.29 22.89
N HIS A 125 -32.21 -43.04 22.92
CA HIS A 125 -32.18 -44.41 22.43
C HIS A 125 -33.23 -45.25 23.17
N GLN A 126 -34.19 -45.79 22.42
CA GLN A 126 -35.14 -46.76 22.92
C GLN A 126 -34.36 -48.08 23.18
N PRO A 127 -34.52 -48.72 24.35
CA PRO A 127 -33.81 -49.95 24.65
C PRO A 127 -34.19 -51.08 23.67
N PRO A 128 -33.27 -52.01 23.38
CA PRO A 128 -33.53 -53.10 22.45
C PRO A 128 -34.66 -54.01 22.95
N PRO A 129 -35.49 -54.57 22.06
CA PRO A 129 -36.58 -55.46 22.44
C PRO A 129 -36.02 -56.75 23.08
N THR A 130 -36.66 -57.19 24.16
CA THR A 130 -36.31 -58.41 24.88
C THR A 130 -36.61 -59.68 24.05
N PRO A 131 -35.72 -60.69 24.05
CA PRO A 131 -35.95 -61.94 23.33
C PRO A 131 -37.13 -62.75 23.89
N PRO A 132 -37.85 -63.52 23.06
CA PRO A 132 -38.97 -64.36 23.51
C PRO A 132 -38.48 -65.57 24.34
N PRO A 133 -39.31 -66.07 25.28
CA PRO A 133 -38.94 -67.16 26.16
C PRO A 133 -38.87 -68.49 25.40
N ALA A 134 -37.82 -69.26 25.64
CA ALA A 134 -37.66 -70.60 25.07
C ALA A 134 -38.69 -71.56 25.67
N GLY A 135 -39.48 -72.22 24.81
CA GLY A 135 -40.44 -73.23 25.22
C GLY A 135 -39.76 -74.57 25.57
N PRO A 136 -40.26 -75.33 26.55
CA PRO A 136 -39.75 -76.65 26.90
C PRO A 136 -40.25 -77.74 25.94
N SER A 137 -39.44 -78.79 25.74
CA SER A 137 -39.79 -80.03 25.01
C SER A 137 -40.72 -80.94 25.80
#